data_AF-A0A271KG39-F1
#
_entry.id   AF-A0A271KG39-F1
#
_cell.length_a   1.000
_cell.length_b   1.000
_cell.length_c   1.000
_cell.angle_alpha   90.00
_cell.angle_beta   90.00
_cell.angle_gamma   90.00
#
_symmetry.space_group_name_H-M   'P 1'
#
loop_
_entity.id
_entity.type
_entity.pdbx_description
1 polymer ?
#
loop_
_entity_poly.entity_id
_entity_poly.type
_entity_poly.pdbx_seq_one_letter_code
_entity_poly.pdbx_strand_id
1 'polypeptide(L)' 'MGAKQLSDKGPDGTRLGQSATDKLAFYALSTPIARPSVTWPNTATATTALNELKANRLMAALVALGLIVTT' A
#
# COMPACT_ATOMS: atom_id res chain seq x y z
N MET A 1 -15.31 6.70 28.29
CA MET A 1 -14.46 5.49 28.19
C MET A 1 -13.12 5.91 27.61
N GLY A 2 -12.03 5.82 28.38
CA GLY A 2 -10.71 6.31 27.95
C GLY A 2 -10.11 5.45 26.84
N ALA A 3 -9.36 6.08 25.93
CA ALA A 3 -8.68 5.39 24.84
C ALA A 3 -7.66 4.38 25.41
N LYS A 4 -7.82 3.10 25.07
CA LYS A 4 -6.88 2.04 25.42
C LYS A 4 -5.71 2.10 24.45
N GLN A 5 -4.49 2.32 24.96
CA GLN A 5 -3.28 2.42 24.15
C GLN A 5 -2.51 1.10 24.21
N LEU A 6 -1.72 0.79 23.18
CA LEU A 6 -0.78 -0.34 23.21
C LEU A 6 0.19 -0.24 24.40
N SER A 7 0.50 0.97 24.83
CA SER A 7 1.34 1.26 25.99
C SER A 7 0.70 0.95 27.34
N ASP A 8 -0.56 0.52 27.38
CA ASP A 8 -1.27 0.17 28.63
C ASP A 8 -0.78 -1.15 29.24
N LYS A 9 0.17 -1.85 28.59
CA LYS A 9 0.85 -3.07 29.09
C LYS A 9 -0.11 -4.17 29.57
N GLY A 10 -1.28 -4.30 28.91
CA GLY A 10 -2.21 -5.38 29.19
C GLY A 10 -1.52 -6.75 29.05
N PRO A 11 -1.84 -7.73 29.93
CA PRO A 11 -1.15 -9.04 29.96
C PRO A 11 -1.30 -9.82 28.65
N ASP A 12 -2.38 -9.60 27.91
CA ASP A 12 -2.68 -10.27 26.63
C ASP A 12 -2.22 -9.48 25.39
N GLY A 13 -1.56 -8.33 25.58
CA GLY A 13 -1.24 -7.39 24.50
C GLY A 13 -2.46 -6.69 23.90
N THR A 14 -2.28 -6.01 22.75
CA THR A 14 -3.37 -5.33 22.02
C THR A 14 -3.87 -6.20 20.88
N ARG A 15 -5.15 -6.56 20.91
CA ARG A 15 -5.81 -7.29 19.83
C ARG A 15 -6.33 -6.32 18.77
N LEU A 16 -5.85 -6.46 17.54
CA LEU A 16 -6.29 -5.64 16.40
C LEU A 16 -7.40 -6.36 15.63
N GLY A 17 -8.35 -5.60 15.05
CA GLY A 17 -9.38 -6.14 14.16
C GLY A 17 -10.58 -6.79 14.86
N GLN A 18 -10.96 -6.30 16.05
CA GLN A 18 -12.21 -6.74 16.69
C GLN A 18 -13.46 -6.14 16.02
N SER A 19 -13.32 -4.99 15.37
CA SER A 19 -14.37 -4.37 14.55
C SER A 19 -13.87 -4.09 13.13
N ALA A 20 -14.75 -4.31 12.14
CA ALA A 20 -14.48 -3.93 10.75
C ALA A 20 -14.35 -2.41 10.54
N THR A 21 -14.74 -1.61 11.54
CA THR A 21 -14.60 -0.14 11.53
C THR A 21 -13.34 0.34 12.26
N ASP A 22 -12.56 -0.56 12.85
CA ASP A 22 -11.33 -0.20 13.57
C ASP A 22 -10.29 0.37 12.59
N LYS A 23 -9.80 1.58 12.90
CA LYS A 23 -8.73 2.23 12.15
C LYS A 23 -7.40 1.99 12.85
N LEU A 24 -6.43 1.48 12.11
CA LEU A 24 -5.05 1.32 12.56
C LEU A 24 -4.21 2.45 11.97
N ALA A 25 -3.47 3.16 12.83
CA ALA A 25 -2.51 4.17 12.43
C ALA A 25 -1.11 3.75 12.92
N PHE A 26 -0.12 3.83 12.04
CA PHE A 26 1.27 3.54 12.38
C PHE A 26 1.96 4.81 12.87
N TYR A 27 2.77 4.69 13.93
CA TYR A 27 3.50 5.81 14.52
C TYR A 27 4.43 6.45 13.48
N ALA A 28 4.42 7.78 13.42
CA ALA A 28 5.23 8.62 12.51
C ALA A 28 4.93 8.50 10.99
N LEU A 29 3.85 7.85 10.56
CA LEU A 29 3.38 7.95 9.17
C LEU A 29 2.27 9.01 9.03
N SER A 30 2.60 10.15 8.41
CA SER A 30 1.62 11.16 7.99
C SER A 30 0.86 10.74 6.73
N THR A 31 1.45 9.86 5.92
CA THR A 31 0.86 9.30 4.71
C THR A 31 0.24 7.93 5.01
N PRO A 32 -1.07 7.73 4.74
CA PRO A 32 -1.68 6.41 4.85
C PRO A 32 -0.94 5.40 3.97
N ILE A 33 -0.73 4.19 4.48
CA ILE A 33 -0.28 3.06 3.65
C ILE A 33 -1.44 2.67 2.73
N ALA A 34 -1.53 3.34 1.59
CA ALA A 34 -2.50 3.04 0.55
C ALA A 34 -1.92 1.97 -0.38
N ARG A 35 -2.79 1.10 -0.91
CA ARG A 35 -2.38 0.15 -1.94
C ARG A 35 -1.97 0.95 -3.19
N PRO A 36 -0.75 0.78 -3.72
CA PRO A 36 -0.34 1.43 -4.95
C PRO A 36 -1.32 1.08 -6.08
N SER A 37 -1.71 2.10 -6.83
CA SER A 37 -2.62 2.00 -7.96
C SER A 37 -1.85 2.39 -9.22
N VAL A 38 -1.94 1.57 -10.26
CA VAL A 38 -1.39 1.88 -11.58
C VAL A 38 -2.54 1.95 -12.56
N THR A 39 -2.69 3.08 -13.25
CA THR A 39 -3.66 3.20 -14.34
C THR A 39 -3.24 2.32 -15.49
N TRP A 40 -4.04 1.28 -15.76
CA TRP A 40 -3.77 0.30 -16.81
C TRP A 40 -4.35 0.75 -18.15
N PRO A 41 -3.51 1.01 -19.18
CA PRO A 41 -4.01 1.26 -20.52
C PRO A 41 -4.49 -0.06 -21.13
N ASN A 42 -5.80 -0.35 -21.02
CA ASN A 42 -6.39 -1.52 -21.64
C ASN A 42 -6.98 -1.16 -23.01
N THR A 43 -6.64 -1.95 -24.02
CA THR A 43 -7.21 -1.90 -25.36
C THR A 43 -7.50 -3.33 -25.80
N ALA A 44 -8.51 -3.52 -26.66
CA ALA A 44 -8.88 -4.85 -27.16
C ALA A 44 -7.76 -5.53 -27.96
N THR A 45 -6.88 -4.74 -28.59
CA THR A 45 -5.74 -5.23 -29.36
C THR A 45 -4.45 -5.04 -28.58
N ALA A 46 -3.69 -6.12 -28.40
CA ALA A 46 -2.33 -6.05 -27.87
C ALA A 46 -1.36 -5.77 -29.01
N THR A 47 -0.54 -4.72 -28.86
CA THR A 47 0.60 -4.43 -29.73
C THR A 47 1.88 -4.47 -28.91
N THR A 48 3.04 -4.66 -29.55
CA THR A 48 4.36 -4.61 -28.90
C THR A 48 4.55 -3.31 -28.12
N ALA A 49 4.28 -2.17 -28.76
CA ALA A 49 4.36 -0.85 -28.14
C ALA A 49 3.44 -0.71 -26.90
N LEU A 50 2.24 -1.31 -26.95
CA LEU A 50 1.30 -1.24 -25.83
C LEU A 50 1.74 -2.11 -24.65
N ASN A 51 2.39 -3.24 -24.93
CA ASN A 51 2.97 -4.10 -23.90
C ASN A 51 4.21 -3.47 -23.25
N GLU A 52 5.08 -2.83 -24.04
CA GLU A 52 6.22 -2.06 -23.52
C GLU A 52 5.77 -0.90 -22.63
N LEU A 53 4.70 -0.18 -23.03
CA LEU A 53 4.12 0.89 -22.22
C LEU A 53 3.60 0.37 -20.86
N LYS A 54 2.93 -0.78 -20.85
CA LYS A 54 2.44 -1.43 -19.62
C LYS A 54 3.61 -1.83 -18.69
N ALA A 55 4.66 -2.42 -19.26
CA ALA A 55 5.85 -2.79 -18.51
C ALA A 55 6.55 -1.56 -17.90
N ASN A 56 6.72 -0.49 -18.68
CA ASN A 56 7.32 0.76 -18.22
C ASN A 56 6.51 1.42 -17.10
N ARG A 57 5.16 1.38 -17.18
CA ARG A 57 4.27 1.88 -16.11
C ARG A 57 4.47 1.12 -14.80
N LEU A 58 4.59 -0.22 -14.87
CA LEU A 58 4.88 -1.04 -13.70
C LEU A 58 6.28 -0.76 -13.16
N MET A 59 7.31 -0.74 -14.01
CA MET A 59 8.68 -0.42 -13.58
C MET A 59 8.74 0.92 -12.86
N ALA A 60 8.15 1.98 -13.42
CA ALA A 60 8.12 3.29 -12.80
C ALA A 60 7.42 3.29 -11.43
N ALA A 61 6.31 2.58 -11.30
CA ALA A 61 5.60 2.44 -10.03
C ALA A 61 6.41 1.66 -8.98
N LEU A 62 7.11 0.61 -9.38
CA LEU A 62 7.97 -0.17 -8.49
C LEU A 62 9.21 0.63 -8.05
N VAL A 63 9.79 1.42 -8.94
CA VAL A 63 10.90 2.34 -8.62
C VAL A 63 10.45 3.45 -7.67
N ALA A 64 9.28 4.05 -7.91
CA ALA A 64 8.71 5.09 -7.04
C ALA A 64 8.40 4.56 -5.63
N LEU A 65 8.06 3.26 -5.52
CA LEU A 65 7.88 2.58 -4.24
C LEU A 65 9.21 2.13 -3.60
N GLY A 66 10.32 2.23 -4.33
CA GLY A 66 11.65 1.82 -3.88
C GLY A 66 11.87 0.30 -3.86
N LEU A 67 11.06 -0.48 -4.59
CA LEU A 67 11.16 -1.94 -4.61
C LEU A 67 12.23 -2.46 -5.59
N ILE A 68 12.53 -1.69 -6.64
CA ILE A 68 13.54 -2.03 -7.64
C ILE A 68 14.33 -0.77 -8.02
N VAL A 69 15.55 -0.95 -8.54
CA VAL A 69 16.37 0.10 -9.16
C VAL A 69 16.54 -0.21 -10.64
N THR A 70 16.45 0.81 -11.48
CA THR A 70 16.83 0.73 -12.90
C THR A 70 18.32 0.98 -13.02
N THR A 71 19.07 -0.02 -13.47
CA THR A 71 20.50 0.09 -13.82
C THR A 71 20.67 0.48 -15.28
#